data_AF-A0AAW7Z8H9-F1
#
_entry.id   AF-A0AAW7Z8H9-F1
#
_cell.length_a   1.000
_cell.length_b   1.000
_cell.length_c   1.000
_cell.angle_alpha   90.00
_cell.angle_beta   90.00
_cell.angle_gamma   90.00
#
_symmetry.space_group_name_H-M   'P 1'
#
loop_
_entity.id
_entity.type
_entity.pdbx_description
1 polymer ?
#
loop_
_entity_poly.entity_id
_entity_poly.type
_entity_poly.pdbx_seq_one_letter_code
_entity_poly.pdbx_strand_id
1 'polypeptide(L)'
;MKHKWAFFLTLMTVFGLLIISGCATDKKIIENASYIGSDACISCHQNIADHYVMTTHAQSFTGLDKYPVNWDQNVTIWATAEGEETQSAKLNLKNSLGVMLDHYVVSKINGIPGFHRVAALEKTGTGYELQPLELKDGNEKEWVAKSYSNCVACHSPGLGVKGAGANRLESGLSCETCHGPGAVHAQTKKPETIIANQDACIKCHTLGEPTQAKDENFLIADTHYGVRNWFISDHYTSGYLDCLSCHTPHSTNKQGNMLKQDSFKENCATCHGRMKFNQDEIMWKNPTDPRGHFTRDHSFGKLLYEDLGDNPETKEIEITNPEAIETIKNSSKGGE
;
A
#
# COMPACT_ATOMS: atom_id res chain seq x y z
N MET A 1 -73.93 -31.23 36.06
CA MET A 1 -73.23 -32.30 35.30
C MET A 1 -71.79 -31.82 35.15
N LYS A 2 -70.81 -32.31 35.93
CA LYS A 2 -70.10 -33.62 35.77
C LYS A 2 -69.48 -33.70 34.38
N HIS A 3 -68.17 -33.56 34.16
CA HIS A 3 -67.07 -34.55 34.31
C HIS A 3 -65.85 -33.96 33.53
N LYS A 4 -64.56 -34.31 33.65
CA LYS A 4 -63.69 -35.17 34.48
C LYS A 4 -62.24 -34.84 34.10
N TRP A 5 -61.30 -35.09 35.01
CA TRP A 5 -59.84 -35.07 34.88
C TRP A 5 -59.26 -35.93 33.74
N ALA A 6 -58.03 -35.62 33.30
CA ALA A 6 -56.90 -36.56 33.34
C ALA A 6 -55.52 -35.87 33.13
N PHE A 7 -54.60 -36.20 34.04
CA PHE A 7 -53.15 -36.00 34.02
C PHE A 7 -52.46 -36.60 32.79
N PHE A 8 -51.36 -36.00 32.33
CA PHE A 8 -50.14 -36.75 31.99
C PHE A 8 -48.88 -35.90 32.30
N LEU A 9 -48.12 -36.37 33.29
CA LEU A 9 -46.77 -35.94 33.62
C LEU A 9 -45.77 -36.74 32.76
N THR A 10 -44.54 -36.24 32.66
CA THR A 10 -43.29 -36.88 32.16
C THR A 10 -43.09 -37.05 30.65
N LEU A 11 -42.10 -36.36 30.06
CA LEU A 11 -40.74 -36.90 29.86
C LEU A 11 -39.78 -35.86 29.20
N MET A 12 -38.53 -35.85 29.65
CA MET A 12 -37.29 -35.37 28.99
C MET A 12 -36.96 -33.88 28.96
N THR A 13 -36.43 -33.43 30.10
CA THR A 13 -35.18 -32.69 30.16
C THR A 13 -34.07 -33.33 29.31
N VAL A 14 -33.80 -32.84 28.10
CA VAL A 14 -32.45 -32.78 27.47
C VAL A 14 -32.47 -31.66 26.42
N PHE A 15 -32.19 -30.43 26.82
CA PHE A 15 -31.53 -29.45 25.94
C PHE A 15 -30.31 -28.96 26.69
N GLY A 16 -29.42 -29.92 26.95
CA GLY A 16 -28.08 -29.66 27.43
C GLY A 16 -27.22 -29.18 26.27
N LEU A 17 -26.55 -28.05 26.50
CA LEU A 17 -25.23 -27.70 25.98
C LEU A 17 -24.95 -28.04 24.50
N LEU A 18 -25.27 -27.10 23.63
CA LEU A 18 -24.62 -26.84 22.34
C LEU A 18 -25.16 -25.44 21.99
N ILE A 19 -24.42 -24.33 22.01
CA ILE A 19 -23.13 -24.06 21.39
C ILE A 19 -22.52 -22.86 22.14
N ILE A 20 -21.48 -23.07 22.95
CA ILE A 20 -20.54 -22.01 23.35
C ILE A 20 -19.14 -22.61 23.20
N SER A 21 -18.70 -22.80 21.96
CA SER A 21 -17.32 -23.24 21.68
C SER A 21 -16.60 -22.33 20.68
N GLY A 22 -17.18 -21.19 20.30
CA GLY A 22 -16.51 -20.23 19.40
C GLY A 22 -15.35 -19.48 20.09
N CYS A 23 -15.55 -19.02 21.33
CA CYS A 23 -14.63 -18.05 21.94
C CYS A 23 -13.24 -18.59 22.32
N ALA A 24 -13.07 -19.89 22.54
CA ALA A 24 -11.79 -20.45 22.99
C ALA A 24 -10.82 -20.73 21.82
N THR A 25 -11.35 -21.17 20.67
CA THR A 25 -10.57 -21.43 19.45
C THR A 25 -10.05 -20.13 18.85
N ASP A 26 -10.88 -19.10 18.76
CA ASP A 26 -10.49 -17.80 18.20
C ASP A 26 -9.41 -17.12 19.04
N LYS A 27 -9.52 -17.20 20.37
CA LYS A 27 -8.53 -16.63 21.28
C LYS A 27 -7.15 -17.30 21.15
N LYS A 28 -7.10 -18.63 20.97
CA LYS A 28 -5.85 -19.38 20.80
C LYS A 28 -5.22 -19.18 19.40
N ILE A 29 -6.03 -18.88 18.39
CA ILE A 29 -5.57 -18.51 17.04
C ILE A 29 -4.91 -17.11 17.05
N ILE A 30 -5.53 -16.15 17.74
CA ILE A 30 -5.00 -14.78 17.89
C ILE A 30 -3.67 -14.79 18.69
N GLU A 31 -3.55 -15.62 19.73
CA GLU A 31 -2.31 -15.74 20.52
C GLU A 31 -1.12 -16.32 19.73
N ASN A 32 -1.35 -17.03 18.63
CA ASN A 32 -0.30 -17.61 17.76
C ASN A 32 -0.11 -16.85 16.44
N ALA A 33 -0.87 -15.78 16.20
CA ALA A 33 -0.73 -14.97 15.01
C ALA A 33 0.61 -14.20 15.06
N SER A 34 1.55 -14.63 14.23
CA SER A 34 2.89 -14.02 14.13
C SER A 34 3.34 -13.98 12.68
N TYR A 35 4.20 -13.01 12.39
CA TYR A 35 4.82 -12.86 11.07
C TYR A 35 5.98 -13.84 10.94
N ILE A 36 6.09 -14.49 9.78
CA ILE A 36 7.04 -15.57 9.54
C ILE A 36 8.01 -15.29 8.38
N GLY A 37 7.81 -14.20 7.63
CA GLY A 37 8.62 -13.77 6.50
C GLY A 37 8.27 -14.49 5.20
N SER A 38 8.56 -13.86 4.05
CA SER A 38 8.18 -14.39 2.73
C SER A 38 8.80 -15.76 2.41
N ASP A 39 10.00 -16.07 2.90
CA ASP A 39 10.66 -17.37 2.68
C ASP A 39 9.78 -18.56 3.11
N ALA A 40 9.02 -18.41 4.21
CA ALA A 40 8.13 -19.46 4.67
C ALA A 40 6.97 -19.70 3.68
N CYS A 41 6.47 -18.62 3.06
CA CYS A 41 5.44 -18.67 2.03
C CYS A 41 5.96 -19.31 0.75
N ILE A 42 7.16 -18.91 0.30
CA ILE A 42 7.81 -19.35 -0.94
C ILE A 42 7.98 -20.88 -0.96
N SER A 43 8.29 -21.49 0.19
CA SER A 43 8.45 -22.95 0.30
C SER A 43 7.26 -23.77 -0.20
N CYS A 44 6.04 -23.22 -0.14
CA CYS A 44 4.81 -23.84 -0.64
C CYS A 44 4.25 -23.12 -1.87
N HIS A 45 4.52 -21.82 -2.03
CA HIS A 45 3.96 -20.96 -3.07
C HIS A 45 5.01 -20.43 -4.05
N GLN A 46 6.00 -21.25 -4.42
CA GLN A 46 7.09 -20.85 -5.33
C GLN A 46 6.60 -20.21 -6.62
N ASN A 47 5.60 -20.79 -7.28
CA ASN A 47 5.06 -20.24 -8.52
C ASN A 47 4.48 -18.82 -8.35
N ILE A 48 3.86 -18.53 -7.20
CA ILE A 48 3.36 -17.18 -6.91
C ILE A 48 4.55 -16.23 -6.73
N ALA A 49 5.56 -16.65 -5.99
CA ALA A 49 6.77 -15.86 -5.75
C ALA A 49 7.53 -15.53 -7.05
N ASP A 50 7.66 -16.52 -7.94
CA ASP A 50 8.34 -16.37 -9.24
C ASP A 50 7.71 -15.28 -10.12
N HIS A 51 6.39 -15.07 -9.99
CA HIS A 51 5.68 -14.01 -10.71
C HIS A 51 5.63 -12.71 -9.91
N TYR A 52 5.55 -12.79 -8.57
CA TYR A 52 5.44 -11.63 -7.70
C TYR A 52 6.63 -10.67 -7.85
N VAL A 53 7.85 -11.20 -8.00
CA VAL A 53 9.07 -10.41 -8.17
C VAL A 53 9.05 -9.48 -9.39
N MET A 54 8.18 -9.75 -10.37
CA MET A 54 8.01 -8.91 -11.56
C MET A 54 7.03 -7.76 -11.36
N THR A 55 6.31 -7.73 -10.23
CA THR A 55 5.32 -6.69 -9.92
C THR A 55 5.97 -5.40 -9.47
N THR A 56 5.28 -4.28 -9.69
CA THR A 56 5.72 -2.99 -9.14
C THR A 56 5.66 -2.97 -7.61
N HIS A 57 4.83 -3.81 -6.98
CA HIS A 57 4.85 -3.97 -5.53
C HIS A 57 6.21 -4.50 -5.04
N ALA A 58 6.70 -5.58 -5.64
CA ALA A 58 8.00 -6.15 -5.30
C ALA A 58 9.16 -5.19 -5.64
N GLN A 59 9.03 -4.42 -6.71
CA GLN A 59 10.06 -3.47 -7.18
C GLN A 59 10.00 -2.10 -6.48
N SER A 60 8.97 -1.84 -5.68
CA SER A 60 8.82 -0.57 -4.95
C SER A 60 9.92 -0.33 -3.90
N PHE A 61 10.62 -1.39 -3.50
CA PHE A 61 11.77 -1.33 -2.63
C PHE A 61 12.80 -2.35 -3.08
N THR A 62 13.95 -1.88 -3.53
CA THR A 62 14.93 -2.71 -4.22
C THR A 62 16.25 -2.76 -3.45
N GLY A 63 16.90 -3.92 -3.46
CA GLY A 63 18.22 -4.12 -2.87
C GLY A 63 19.30 -3.24 -3.50
N LEU A 64 20.31 -2.89 -2.70
CA LEU A 64 21.43 -2.03 -3.14
C LEU A 64 22.21 -2.63 -4.32
N ASP A 65 22.25 -3.97 -4.43
CA ASP A 65 22.96 -4.71 -5.49
C ASP A 65 22.45 -4.42 -6.90
N LYS A 66 21.21 -3.92 -7.02
CA LYS A 66 20.61 -3.58 -8.32
C LYS A 66 21.08 -2.24 -8.88
N TYR A 67 21.72 -1.41 -8.05
CA TYR A 67 22.18 -0.09 -8.46
C TYR A 67 23.71 -0.07 -8.54
N PRO A 68 24.29 0.16 -9.73
CA PRO A 68 25.74 0.16 -9.94
C PRO A 68 26.38 1.47 -9.46
N VAL A 69 26.21 1.80 -8.17
CA VAL A 69 26.81 2.97 -7.53
C VAL A 69 27.84 2.53 -6.48
N ASN A 70 28.75 3.44 -6.11
CA ASN A 70 29.69 3.17 -5.03
C ASN A 70 28.99 3.24 -3.66
N TRP A 71 28.63 2.10 -3.09
CA TRP A 71 27.99 2.01 -1.79
C TRP A 71 28.96 2.08 -0.59
N ASP A 72 30.26 1.84 -0.79
CA ASP A 72 31.26 1.80 0.31
C ASP A 72 31.74 3.21 0.69
N GLN A 73 30.79 4.09 0.99
CA GLN A 73 31.02 5.46 1.41
C GLN A 73 30.69 5.59 2.89
N ASN A 74 31.62 6.17 3.65
CA ASN A 74 31.41 6.48 5.06
C ASN A 74 31.06 7.96 5.20
N VAL A 75 29.88 8.24 5.73
CA VAL A 75 29.34 9.58 5.93
C VAL A 75 28.92 9.76 7.39
N THR A 76 28.94 11.00 7.86
CA THR A 76 28.27 11.37 9.11
C THR A 76 26.84 11.75 8.75
N ILE A 77 25.88 11.00 9.27
CA ILE A 77 24.46 11.31 9.10
C ILE A 77 23.98 12.13 10.29
N TRP A 78 23.39 13.27 10.01
CA TRP A 78 22.62 14.08 10.95
C TRP A 78 21.14 13.77 10.76
N ALA A 79 20.45 13.42 11.84
CA ALA A 79 19.04 13.12 11.79
C ALA A 79 18.34 13.60 13.06
N THR A 80 17.09 14.01 12.89
CA THR A 80 16.20 14.36 13.99
C THR A 80 15.14 13.26 14.06
N ALA A 81 15.18 12.45 15.12
CA ALA A 81 14.06 11.57 15.43
C ALA A 81 12.88 12.42 15.92
N GLU A 82 11.66 11.94 15.70
CA GLU A 82 10.44 12.70 16.04
C GLU A 82 10.39 13.01 17.54
N GLY A 83 10.37 14.30 17.89
CA GLY A 83 10.36 14.78 19.27
C GLY A 83 11.73 14.77 19.98
N GLU A 84 12.83 14.47 19.27
CA GLU A 84 14.18 14.44 19.83
C GLU A 84 15.08 15.55 19.27
N GLU A 85 16.19 15.82 19.97
CA GLU A 85 17.24 16.69 19.45
C GLU A 85 17.94 16.05 18.25
N THR A 86 18.54 16.90 17.41
CA THR A 86 19.30 16.42 16.26
C THR A 86 20.55 15.70 16.73
N GLN A 87 20.73 14.47 16.27
CA GLN A 87 21.86 13.62 16.60
C GLN A 87 22.68 13.32 15.35
N SER A 88 23.92 12.89 15.54
CA SER A 88 24.76 12.42 14.45
C SER A 88 25.37 11.06 14.72
N ALA A 89 25.54 10.28 13.66
CA ALA A 89 26.20 9.00 13.70
C ALA A 89 26.93 8.72 12.40
N LYS A 90 28.00 7.93 12.46
CA LYS A 90 28.67 7.42 11.26
C LYS A 90 27.84 6.30 10.64
N LEU A 91 27.66 6.37 9.33
CA LEU A 91 27.00 5.34 8.53
C LEU A 91 27.89 4.99 7.33
N ASN A 92 28.04 3.70 7.07
CA ASN A 92 28.50 3.23 5.77
C ASN A 92 27.27 2.88 4.93
N LEU A 93 27.13 3.50 3.76
CA LEU A 93 25.91 3.40 2.95
C LEU A 93 25.64 1.98 2.43
N LYS A 94 26.65 1.09 2.39
CA LYS A 94 26.45 -0.34 2.06
C LYS A 94 25.63 -1.10 3.11
N ASN A 95 25.47 -0.53 4.30
CA ASN A 95 24.65 -1.09 5.37
C ASN A 95 23.21 -0.58 5.35
N SER A 96 22.82 0.18 4.31
CA SER A 96 21.43 0.61 4.12
C SER A 96 20.52 -0.57 3.82
N LEU A 97 19.23 -0.42 4.09
CA LEU A 97 18.23 -1.48 3.87
C LEU A 97 17.95 -1.69 2.39
N GLY A 98 17.97 -0.62 1.61
CA GLY A 98 17.68 -0.64 0.18
C GLY A 98 17.23 0.71 -0.32
N VAL A 99 16.60 0.71 -1.50
CA VAL A 99 16.16 1.90 -2.21
C VAL A 99 14.65 1.83 -2.41
N MET A 100 13.94 2.78 -1.83
CA MET A 100 12.51 2.98 -2.05
C MET A 100 12.29 3.74 -3.36
N LEU A 101 11.42 3.18 -4.22
CA LEU A 101 10.93 3.77 -5.48
C LEU A 101 12.06 4.24 -6.42
N ASP A 102 13.15 3.48 -6.50
CA ASP A 102 14.35 3.83 -7.28
C ASP A 102 14.94 5.22 -6.98
N HIS A 103 14.65 5.77 -5.79
CA HIS A 103 14.96 7.16 -5.51
C HIS A 103 15.48 7.42 -4.10
N TYR A 104 14.89 6.84 -3.05
CA TYR A 104 15.33 7.15 -1.68
C TYR A 104 16.06 5.97 -1.06
N VAL A 105 17.30 6.18 -0.65
CA VAL A 105 18.06 5.19 0.13
C VAL A 105 17.56 5.22 1.57
N VAL A 106 17.08 4.08 2.06
CA VAL A 106 16.50 3.95 3.41
C VAL A 106 17.45 3.16 4.29
N SER A 107 17.70 3.66 5.50
CA SER A 107 18.58 3.00 6.46
C SER A 107 18.08 3.13 7.90
N LYS A 108 18.49 2.17 8.73
CA LYS A 108 18.56 2.35 10.18
C LYS A 108 19.88 3.03 10.52
N ILE A 109 19.88 3.92 11.51
CA ILE A 109 21.08 4.63 11.96
C ILE A 109 21.35 4.21 13.41
N ASN A 110 22.58 3.80 13.69
CA ASN A 110 22.93 3.36 15.04
C ASN A 110 22.86 4.54 16.02
N GLY A 111 22.12 4.35 17.12
CA GLY A 111 21.94 5.38 18.14
C GLY A 111 20.79 6.34 17.87
N ILE A 112 20.23 6.40 16.65
CA ILE A 112 19.11 7.28 16.30
C ILE A 112 17.85 6.43 16.08
N PRO A 113 16.78 6.62 16.86
CA PRO A 113 15.55 5.82 16.74
C PRO A 113 14.89 5.92 15.37
N GLY A 114 14.31 4.82 14.90
CA GLY A 114 13.53 4.77 13.67
C GLY A 114 14.33 4.54 12.38
N PHE A 115 13.66 4.72 11.26
CA PHE A 115 14.20 4.58 9.91
C PHE A 115 14.28 5.93 9.23
N HIS A 116 15.26 6.09 8.35
CA HIS A 116 15.55 7.38 7.74
C HIS A 116 15.86 7.23 6.26
N ARG A 117 15.45 8.23 5.47
CA ARG A 117 15.96 8.46 4.13
C ARG A 117 17.30 9.17 4.27
N VAL A 118 18.38 8.49 3.90
CA VAL A 118 19.75 8.97 4.13
C VAL A 118 20.42 9.55 2.89
N ALA A 119 19.91 9.21 1.70
CA ALA A 119 20.40 9.69 0.42
C ALA A 119 19.30 9.59 -0.64
N ALA A 120 19.53 10.24 -1.78
CA ALA A 120 18.76 10.06 -3.00
C ALA A 120 19.60 9.36 -4.08
N LEU A 121 18.93 8.61 -4.94
CA LEU A 121 19.43 8.16 -6.22
C LEU A 121 18.78 9.01 -7.31
N GLU A 122 19.63 9.64 -8.10
CA GLU A 122 19.23 10.34 -9.31
C GLU A 122 19.50 9.48 -10.52
N LYS A 123 18.47 9.26 -11.33
CA LYS A 123 18.60 8.53 -12.58
C LYS A 123 19.30 9.43 -13.60
N THR A 124 20.43 8.99 -14.11
CA THR A 124 21.18 9.69 -15.16
C THR A 124 21.03 8.95 -16.49
N GLY A 125 21.50 9.55 -17.58
CA GLY A 125 21.50 8.89 -18.90
C GLY A 125 22.32 7.59 -18.95
N THR A 126 23.20 7.36 -17.97
CA THR A 126 24.12 6.19 -17.92
C THR A 126 23.86 5.25 -16.74
N GLY A 127 22.90 5.55 -15.86
CA GLY A 127 22.59 4.72 -14.70
C GLY A 127 22.01 5.54 -13.54
N TYR A 128 22.66 5.45 -12.38
CA TYR A 128 22.25 6.14 -11.16
C TYR A 128 23.44 6.86 -10.53
N GLU A 129 23.17 8.00 -9.91
CA GLU A 129 24.13 8.73 -9.08
C GLU A 129 23.58 8.90 -7.67
N LEU A 130 24.46 8.73 -6.68
CA LEU A 130 24.12 8.85 -5.28
C LEU A 130 24.34 10.29 -4.83
N GLN A 131 23.29 10.91 -4.28
CA GLN A 131 23.30 12.28 -3.83
C GLN A 131 22.85 12.38 -2.36
N PRO A 132 23.47 13.25 -1.55
CA PRO A 132 22.91 13.60 -0.26
C PRO A 132 21.54 14.27 -0.44
N LEU A 133 20.61 14.05 0.50
CA LEU A 133 19.36 14.81 0.49
C LEU A 133 19.59 16.29 0.80
N GLU A 134 20.56 16.55 1.68
CA GLU A 134 20.99 17.86 2.13
C GLU A 134 22.36 17.70 2.78
N LEU A 135 23.23 18.71 2.61
CA LEU A 135 24.54 18.76 3.25
C LEU A 135 24.49 19.63 4.50
N LYS A 136 25.04 19.13 5.62
CA LYS A 136 25.20 19.95 6.83
C LYS A 136 26.32 20.96 6.60
N ASP A 137 25.97 22.25 6.63
CA ASP A 137 26.89 23.38 6.49
C ASP A 137 27.76 23.31 5.21
N GLY A 138 27.26 22.66 4.15
CA GLY A 138 27.98 22.48 2.89
C GLY A 138 29.11 21.46 2.91
N ASN A 139 29.26 20.65 3.98
CA ASN A 139 30.30 19.63 4.08
C ASN A 139 29.88 18.33 3.37
N GLU A 140 30.61 17.95 2.32
CA GLU A 140 30.35 16.76 1.49
C GLU A 140 30.31 15.42 2.26
N LYS A 141 30.87 15.35 3.47
CA LYS A 141 30.85 14.14 4.31
C LYS A 141 29.79 14.16 5.42
N GLU A 142 29.03 15.25 5.53
CA GLU A 142 28.01 15.42 6.55
C GLU A 142 26.64 15.57 5.90
N TRP A 143 25.85 14.51 5.93
CA TRP A 143 24.57 14.45 5.23
C TRP A 143 23.42 14.55 6.23
N VAL A 144 22.37 15.26 5.86
CA VAL A 144 21.16 15.38 6.66
C VAL A 144 20.13 14.38 6.15
N ALA A 145 19.74 13.44 7.00
CA ALA A 145 18.69 12.48 6.72
C ALA A 145 17.31 13.02 7.10
N LYS A 146 16.27 12.50 6.44
CA LYS A 146 14.88 12.82 6.75
C LYS A 146 14.18 11.59 7.32
N SER A 147 13.27 11.77 8.27
CA SER A 147 12.48 10.67 8.83
C SER A 147 11.77 9.87 7.73
N TYR A 148 11.73 8.54 7.91
CA TYR A 148 10.96 7.61 7.10
C TYR A 148 9.63 7.20 7.75
N SER A 149 9.30 7.74 8.93
CA SER A 149 8.11 7.35 9.70
C SER A 149 6.81 7.48 8.91
N ASN A 150 6.65 8.55 8.14
CA ASN A 150 5.44 8.78 7.34
C ASN A 150 5.39 7.93 6.05
N CYS A 151 6.52 7.35 5.65
CA CYS A 151 6.63 6.55 4.43
C CYS A 151 6.46 5.05 4.73
N VAL A 152 6.89 4.61 5.91
CA VAL A 152 6.99 3.19 6.29
C VAL A 152 5.65 2.48 6.21
N ALA A 153 4.55 3.15 6.53
CA ALA A 153 3.21 2.58 6.56
C ALA A 153 2.72 2.07 5.20
N CYS A 154 3.26 2.62 4.09
CA CYS A 154 2.89 2.20 2.73
C CYS A 154 4.06 1.55 1.99
N HIS A 155 5.29 2.02 2.18
CA HIS A 155 6.43 1.58 1.37
C HIS A 155 7.30 0.52 2.04
N SER A 156 7.13 0.28 3.34
CA SER A 156 7.74 -0.85 4.03
C SER A 156 6.91 -1.25 5.25
N PRO A 157 5.62 -1.62 5.08
CA PRO A 157 4.70 -1.74 6.22
C PRO A 157 5.19 -2.75 7.25
N GLY A 158 5.93 -3.79 6.81
CA GLY A 158 6.60 -4.74 7.69
C GLY A 158 7.55 -4.07 8.69
N LEU A 159 8.28 -3.03 8.32
CA LEU A 159 9.17 -2.33 9.25
C LEU A 159 8.42 -1.56 10.35
N GLY A 160 7.13 -1.26 10.13
CA GLY A 160 6.29 -0.52 11.08
C GLY A 160 5.55 -1.39 12.10
N VAL A 161 5.54 -2.72 11.93
CA VAL A 161 4.77 -3.61 12.80
C VAL A 161 5.49 -3.85 14.13
N LYS A 162 4.73 -3.84 15.23
CA LYS A 162 5.19 -4.20 16.58
C LYS A 162 4.53 -5.51 17.00
N GLY A 163 5.24 -6.37 17.73
CA GLY A 163 4.69 -7.60 18.32
C GLY A 163 5.48 -8.87 18.00
N ALA A 164 4.86 -10.03 18.26
CA ALA A 164 5.47 -11.33 18.06
C ALA A 164 5.78 -11.59 16.57
N GLY A 165 7.02 -11.98 16.27
CA GLY A 165 7.48 -12.22 14.89
C GLY A 165 8.00 -10.98 14.15
N ALA A 166 7.96 -9.78 14.75
CA ALA A 166 8.35 -8.53 14.07
C ALA A 166 9.81 -8.50 13.56
N ASN A 167 10.71 -9.32 14.12
CA ASN A 167 12.10 -9.42 13.69
C ASN A 167 12.30 -10.16 12.36
N ARG A 168 11.25 -10.76 11.77
CA ARG A 168 11.29 -11.45 10.47
C ARG A 168 10.71 -10.61 9.33
N LEU A 169 10.45 -9.33 9.59
CA LEU A 169 9.76 -8.44 8.66
C LEU A 169 10.74 -7.82 7.65
N GLU A 170 10.25 -7.69 6.43
CA GLU A 170 11.02 -7.29 5.27
C GLU A 170 10.80 -5.80 4.96
N SER A 171 11.82 -5.16 4.39
CA SER A 171 11.65 -3.84 3.77
C SER A 171 10.88 -4.00 2.47
N GLY A 172 10.14 -2.98 2.06
CA GLY A 172 9.23 -3.08 0.92
C GLY A 172 7.90 -3.76 1.24
N LEU A 173 7.23 -4.19 0.18
CA LEU A 173 5.99 -4.94 0.24
C LEU A 173 6.33 -6.44 0.22
N SER A 174 5.86 -7.15 1.24
CA SER A 174 6.05 -8.60 1.41
C SER A 174 4.73 -9.34 1.26
N CYS A 175 4.76 -10.68 1.25
CA CYS A 175 3.53 -11.49 1.23
C CYS A 175 2.59 -11.08 2.38
N GLU A 176 3.15 -10.97 3.59
CA GLU A 176 2.41 -10.69 4.82
C GLU A 176 1.98 -9.22 4.94
N THR A 177 2.45 -8.33 4.05
CA THR A 177 1.93 -6.97 3.95
C THR A 177 0.46 -6.95 3.57
N CYS A 178 0.07 -7.78 2.59
CA CYS A 178 -1.32 -7.92 2.17
C CYS A 178 -2.03 -9.01 3.00
N HIS A 179 -1.36 -10.14 3.20
CA HIS A 179 -1.95 -11.34 3.79
C HIS A 179 -2.02 -11.34 5.33
N GLY A 180 -1.33 -10.41 5.99
CA GLY A 180 -1.20 -10.37 7.45
C GLY A 180 -0.30 -11.49 8.01
N PRO A 181 -0.31 -11.72 9.34
CA PRO A 181 0.54 -12.70 9.99
C PRO A 181 0.27 -14.14 9.50
N GLY A 182 1.25 -14.77 8.87
CA GLY A 182 1.10 -16.05 8.18
C GLY A 182 1.30 -17.31 9.04
N ALA A 183 1.72 -17.20 10.31
CA ALA A 183 2.10 -18.37 11.13
C ALA A 183 1.01 -19.45 11.23
N VAL A 184 -0.24 -19.06 11.46
CA VAL A 184 -1.36 -20.00 11.61
C VAL A 184 -1.66 -20.67 10.27
N HIS A 185 -1.61 -19.90 9.18
CA HIS A 185 -1.78 -20.43 7.83
C HIS A 185 -0.69 -21.43 7.46
N ALA A 186 0.59 -21.12 7.71
CA ALA A 186 1.69 -22.03 7.42
C ALA A 186 1.57 -23.37 8.18
N GLN A 187 1.03 -23.35 9.40
CA GLN A 187 0.81 -24.57 10.20
C GLN A 187 -0.40 -25.37 9.74
N THR A 188 -1.53 -24.70 9.47
CA THR A 188 -2.82 -25.35 9.23
C THR A 188 -3.10 -25.61 7.76
N LYS A 189 -2.46 -24.85 6.86
CA LYS A 189 -2.66 -24.83 5.40
C LYS A 189 -4.10 -24.50 4.98
N LYS A 190 -4.83 -23.81 5.85
CA LYS A 190 -6.24 -23.48 5.67
C LYS A 190 -6.41 -22.07 5.08
N PRO A 191 -7.13 -21.89 3.95
CA PRO A 191 -7.35 -20.56 3.36
C PRO A 191 -8.04 -19.58 4.32
N GLU A 192 -8.95 -20.04 5.18
CA GLU A 192 -9.67 -19.20 6.13
C GLU A 192 -8.78 -18.60 7.24
N THR A 193 -7.51 -18.98 7.30
CA THR A 193 -6.53 -18.49 8.29
C THR A 193 -5.57 -17.44 7.73
N ILE A 194 -5.81 -16.95 6.52
CA ILE A 194 -5.02 -15.89 5.89
C ILE A 194 -5.93 -14.85 5.21
N ILE A 195 -5.54 -13.58 5.22
CA ILE A 195 -6.31 -12.52 4.57
C ILE A 195 -6.18 -12.65 3.06
N ALA A 196 -7.29 -12.59 2.31
CA ALA A 196 -7.27 -12.63 0.84
C ALA A 196 -8.43 -11.82 0.25
N ASN A 197 -8.57 -10.57 0.68
CA ASN A 197 -9.66 -9.68 0.26
C ASN A 197 -9.13 -8.29 -0.16
N GLN A 198 -10.03 -7.46 -0.69
CA GLN A 198 -9.67 -6.12 -1.18
C GLN A 198 -9.22 -5.15 -0.08
N ASP A 199 -9.59 -5.38 1.18
CA ASP A 199 -9.26 -4.49 2.31
C ASP A 199 -7.75 -4.34 2.47
N ALA A 200 -6.97 -5.35 2.05
CA ALA A 200 -5.52 -5.28 2.02
C ALA A 200 -4.99 -4.19 1.08
N CYS A 201 -5.69 -3.89 -0.01
CA CYS A 201 -5.27 -2.92 -1.02
C CYS A 201 -5.38 -1.50 -0.48
N ILE A 202 -6.50 -1.20 0.18
CA ILE A 202 -6.85 0.15 0.67
C ILE A 202 -6.05 0.59 1.90
N LYS A 203 -5.24 -0.31 2.49
CA LYS A 203 -4.26 0.06 3.54
C LYS A 203 -3.21 1.04 3.02
N CYS A 204 -2.81 0.90 1.76
CA CYS A 204 -1.78 1.73 1.13
C CYS A 204 -2.36 2.54 -0.04
N HIS A 205 -3.23 1.94 -0.83
CA HIS A 205 -4.03 2.64 -1.83
C HIS A 205 -5.25 3.26 -1.15
N THR A 206 -4.99 4.16 -0.21
CA THR A 206 -6.03 4.74 0.64
C THR A 206 -7.02 5.56 -0.18
N LEU A 207 -8.12 5.95 0.47
CA LEU A 207 -9.05 6.97 0.01
C LEU A 207 -8.40 8.33 -0.22
N GLY A 208 -7.17 8.53 0.29
CA GLY A 208 -6.41 9.78 0.38
C GLY A 208 -7.18 11.01 -0.09
N GLU A 209 -7.73 11.79 0.84
CA GLU A 209 -8.30 13.07 0.44
C GLU A 209 -7.19 13.95 -0.14
N PRO A 210 -7.42 14.64 -1.27
CA PRO A 210 -6.47 15.64 -1.72
C PRO A 210 -6.35 16.68 -0.59
N THR A 211 -5.15 17.18 -0.37
CA THR A 211 -4.88 18.05 0.78
C THR A 211 -5.63 19.37 0.60
N GLN A 212 -6.41 19.78 1.60
CA GLN A 212 -7.04 21.11 1.56
C GLN A 212 -5.94 22.18 1.55
N ALA A 213 -5.97 23.07 0.55
CA ALA A 213 -5.04 24.19 0.50
C ALA A 213 -5.24 25.11 1.71
N LYS A 214 -4.16 25.76 2.15
CA LYS A 214 -4.20 26.72 3.28
C LYS A 214 -5.15 27.89 3.02
N ASP A 215 -5.34 28.22 1.74
CA ASP A 215 -6.35 29.16 1.26
C ASP A 215 -7.59 28.31 0.92
N GLU A 216 -8.66 28.43 1.71
CA GLU A 216 -9.75 27.43 1.86
C GLU A 216 -10.60 27.09 0.60
N ASN A 217 -10.21 27.53 -0.59
CA ASN A 217 -11.04 27.44 -1.79
C ASN A 217 -10.67 26.32 -2.78
N PHE A 218 -9.60 25.56 -2.56
CA PHE A 218 -9.21 24.48 -3.48
C PHE A 218 -8.54 23.29 -2.78
N LEU A 219 -8.52 22.14 -3.46
CA LEU A 219 -7.83 20.93 -3.02
C LEU A 219 -6.54 20.72 -3.82
N ILE A 220 -5.53 20.13 -3.20
CA ILE A 220 -4.24 19.81 -3.81
C ILE A 220 -4.15 18.29 -3.98
N ALA A 221 -4.23 17.84 -5.24
CA ALA A 221 -4.06 16.45 -5.60
C ALA A 221 -2.61 16.20 -6.05
N ASP A 222 -1.85 15.57 -5.16
CA ASP A 222 -0.45 15.24 -5.39
C ASP A 222 -0.30 13.74 -5.77
N THR A 223 0.93 13.26 -5.61
CA THR A 223 1.36 11.90 -5.87
C THR A 223 0.81 10.87 -4.88
N HIS A 224 0.36 11.30 -3.70
CA HIS A 224 -0.21 10.47 -2.63
C HIS A 224 -1.74 10.46 -2.64
N TYR A 225 -2.34 10.91 -3.75
CA TYR A 225 -3.79 10.91 -3.98
C TYR A 225 -4.36 9.50 -4.29
N GLY A 226 -4.09 8.53 -3.40
CA GLY A 226 -4.82 7.26 -3.26
C GLY A 226 -5.07 6.42 -4.53
N VAL A 227 -6.23 5.75 -4.55
CA VAL A 227 -6.80 5.08 -5.74
C VAL A 227 -7.37 6.05 -6.78
N ARG A 228 -7.23 7.36 -6.60
CA ARG A 228 -7.77 8.45 -7.44
C ARG A 228 -9.21 8.23 -7.89
N ASN A 229 -10.17 8.72 -7.11
CA ASN A 229 -11.58 8.77 -7.50
C ASN A 229 -12.25 7.41 -7.76
N TRP A 230 -11.62 6.27 -7.48
CA TRP A 230 -12.27 4.95 -7.56
C TRP A 230 -13.63 4.92 -6.87
N PHE A 231 -13.73 5.52 -5.69
CA PHE A 231 -14.92 5.46 -4.85
C PHE A 231 -16.10 6.32 -5.37
N ILE A 232 -15.89 7.22 -6.33
CA ILE A 232 -16.99 7.90 -7.05
C ILE A 232 -17.45 7.14 -8.28
N SER A 233 -16.70 6.12 -8.71
CA SER A 233 -17.01 5.42 -9.95
C SER A 233 -18.30 4.60 -9.87
N ASP A 234 -18.93 4.40 -11.02
CA ASP A 234 -20.03 3.45 -11.13
C ASP A 234 -19.57 2.01 -10.85
N HIS A 235 -18.28 1.69 -11.04
CA HIS A 235 -17.76 0.35 -10.73
C HIS A 235 -17.77 0.09 -9.23
N TYR A 236 -17.27 1.03 -8.43
CA TYR A 236 -17.32 0.91 -6.96
C TYR A 236 -18.77 0.92 -6.46
N THR A 237 -19.56 1.93 -6.86
CA THR A 237 -20.93 2.13 -6.35
C THR A 237 -21.89 1.02 -6.76
N SER A 238 -21.58 0.25 -7.80
CA SER A 238 -22.34 -0.96 -8.16
C SER A 238 -22.34 -2.04 -7.06
N GLY A 239 -21.29 -2.08 -6.22
CA GLY A 239 -21.09 -3.12 -5.21
C GLY A 239 -20.70 -4.50 -5.77
N TYR A 240 -20.59 -4.66 -7.10
CA TYR A 240 -20.27 -5.94 -7.74
C TYR A 240 -18.80 -6.07 -8.17
N LEU A 241 -18.07 -4.96 -8.22
CA LEU A 241 -16.68 -4.91 -8.67
C LEU A 241 -15.77 -4.41 -7.55
N ASP A 242 -14.57 -4.96 -7.53
CA ASP A 242 -13.49 -4.64 -6.60
C ASP A 242 -12.16 -4.44 -7.34
N CYS A 243 -11.11 -4.11 -6.59
CA CYS A 243 -9.76 -3.92 -7.16
C CYS A 243 -9.31 -5.17 -7.93
N LEU A 244 -9.57 -6.35 -7.37
CA LEU A 244 -9.18 -7.64 -7.94
C LEU A 244 -9.99 -8.02 -9.17
N SER A 245 -11.08 -7.33 -9.49
CA SER A 245 -11.85 -7.55 -10.71
C SER A 245 -11.03 -7.25 -11.96
N CYS A 246 -10.15 -6.25 -11.89
CA CYS A 246 -9.25 -5.86 -12.98
C CYS A 246 -7.77 -6.17 -12.69
N HIS A 247 -7.34 -6.10 -11.43
CA HIS A 247 -5.93 -6.24 -11.06
C HIS A 247 -5.54 -7.65 -10.63
N THR A 248 -4.24 -7.94 -10.73
CA THR A 248 -3.60 -9.11 -10.14
C THR A 248 -2.40 -8.64 -9.29
N PRO A 249 -2.37 -8.92 -7.97
CA PRO A 249 -1.28 -8.44 -7.11
C PRO A 249 -0.03 -9.33 -7.17
N HIS A 250 -0.14 -10.51 -7.79
CA HIS A 250 0.91 -11.54 -7.78
C HIS A 250 1.67 -11.67 -9.11
N SER A 251 1.27 -10.93 -10.15
CA SER A 251 1.85 -11.09 -11.48
C SER A 251 1.71 -9.82 -12.30
N THR A 252 2.39 -9.80 -13.44
CA THR A 252 2.21 -8.77 -14.46
C THR A 252 1.71 -9.40 -15.76
N ASN A 253 1.02 -8.60 -16.57
CA ASN A 253 0.65 -8.95 -17.94
C ASN A 253 1.85 -8.78 -18.88
N LYS A 254 1.68 -9.02 -20.19
CA LYS A 254 2.79 -8.93 -21.15
C LYS A 254 3.43 -7.54 -21.27
N GLN A 255 2.74 -6.51 -20.80
CA GLN A 255 3.16 -5.11 -20.82
C GLN A 255 3.79 -4.70 -19.48
N GLY A 256 3.95 -5.63 -18.52
CA GLY A 256 4.50 -5.34 -17.20
C GLY A 256 3.51 -4.70 -16.23
N ASN A 257 2.22 -4.64 -16.58
CA ASN A 257 1.19 -4.05 -15.71
C ASN A 257 0.53 -5.12 -14.83
N MET A 258 0.15 -4.75 -13.61
CA MET A 258 -0.59 -5.61 -12.67
C MET A 258 -2.09 -5.72 -13.03
N LEU A 259 -2.39 -6.00 -14.29
CA LEU A 259 -3.75 -6.15 -14.84
C LEU A 259 -3.99 -7.58 -15.30
N LYS A 260 -5.23 -8.04 -15.22
CA LYS A 260 -5.62 -9.39 -15.66
C LYS A 260 -5.56 -9.57 -17.18
N GLN A 261 -5.74 -8.50 -17.95
CA GLN A 261 -5.68 -8.50 -19.41
C GLN A 261 -4.49 -7.69 -19.92
N ASP A 262 -4.02 -7.99 -21.14
CA ASP A 262 -2.85 -7.37 -21.75
C ASP A 262 -3.12 -5.92 -22.21
N SER A 263 -4.39 -5.56 -22.45
CA SER A 263 -4.74 -4.20 -22.89
C SER A 263 -5.96 -3.64 -22.17
N PHE A 264 -6.03 -2.31 -22.07
CA PHE A 264 -7.21 -1.59 -21.60
C PHE A 264 -8.48 -2.03 -22.35
N LYS A 265 -8.40 -2.13 -23.68
CA LYS A 265 -9.53 -2.54 -24.52
C LYS A 265 -10.04 -3.94 -24.16
N GLU A 266 -9.14 -4.90 -23.98
CA GLU A 266 -9.52 -6.27 -23.59
C GLU A 266 -10.09 -6.31 -22.18
N ASN A 267 -9.47 -5.58 -21.23
CA ASN A 267 -9.96 -5.49 -19.86
C ASN A 267 -11.39 -4.96 -19.81
N CYS A 268 -11.67 -3.86 -20.50
CA CYS A 268 -13.01 -3.27 -20.54
C CYS A 268 -14.01 -4.14 -21.31
N ALA A 269 -13.58 -4.80 -22.39
CA ALA A 269 -14.44 -5.66 -23.21
C ALA A 269 -14.93 -6.91 -22.48
N THR A 270 -14.36 -7.27 -21.33
CA THR A 270 -14.90 -8.33 -20.46
C THR A 270 -16.33 -8.05 -20.00
N CYS A 271 -16.71 -6.77 -19.89
CA CYS A 271 -18.05 -6.33 -19.48
C CYS A 271 -18.71 -5.38 -20.49
N HIS A 272 -17.97 -4.41 -21.04
CA HIS A 272 -18.52 -3.28 -21.82
C HIS A 272 -18.64 -3.53 -23.33
N GLY A 273 -18.68 -4.79 -23.78
CA GLY A 273 -18.87 -5.14 -25.19
C GLY A 273 -17.91 -4.41 -26.14
N ARG A 274 -18.40 -4.01 -27.34
CA ARG A 274 -17.63 -3.24 -28.33
C ARG A 274 -17.77 -1.72 -28.15
N MET A 275 -17.80 -1.24 -26.91
CA MET A 275 -17.73 0.21 -26.67
C MET A 275 -16.34 0.75 -27.05
N LYS A 276 -16.31 1.96 -27.58
CA LYS A 276 -15.07 2.69 -27.89
C LYS A 276 -14.85 3.71 -26.77
N PHE A 277 -14.08 3.31 -25.76
CA PHE A 277 -13.60 4.25 -24.74
C PHE A 277 -12.24 4.80 -25.16
N ASN A 278 -12.01 6.08 -24.90
CA ASN A 278 -10.68 6.65 -24.89
C ASN A 278 -10.13 6.59 -23.47
N GLN A 279 -9.09 5.78 -23.25
CA GLN A 279 -8.48 5.60 -21.92
C GLN A 279 -7.98 6.93 -21.34
N ASP A 280 -7.41 7.81 -22.16
CA ASP A 280 -6.84 9.07 -21.67
C ASP A 280 -7.91 10.10 -21.29
N GLU A 281 -9.14 9.95 -21.77
CA GLU A 281 -10.28 10.79 -21.38
C GLU A 281 -10.91 10.30 -20.07
N ILE A 282 -11.23 9.00 -19.98
CA ILE A 282 -11.98 8.46 -18.83
C ILE A 282 -11.08 8.01 -17.66
N MET A 283 -9.78 7.82 -17.92
CA MET A 283 -8.75 7.47 -16.94
C MET A 283 -7.51 8.33 -17.19
N TRP A 284 -7.68 9.64 -17.09
CA TRP A 284 -6.64 10.62 -17.37
C TRP A 284 -5.40 10.42 -16.49
N LYS A 285 -4.23 10.82 -17.03
CA LYS A 285 -2.96 10.79 -16.29
C LYS A 285 -2.78 12.08 -15.54
N ASN A 286 -2.23 12.00 -14.33
CA ASN A 286 -1.79 13.18 -13.63
C ASN A 286 -0.58 13.81 -14.35
N PRO A 287 -0.64 15.06 -14.83
CA PRO A 287 0.50 15.73 -15.44
C PRO A 287 1.66 15.97 -14.46
N THR A 288 1.41 15.93 -13.16
CA THR A 288 2.41 16.17 -12.12
C THR A 288 3.26 14.96 -11.77
N ASP A 289 3.10 13.87 -12.53
CA ASP A 289 3.91 12.66 -12.45
C ASP A 289 4.98 12.58 -13.54
N PRO A 290 6.14 13.25 -13.38
CA PRO A 290 7.20 13.15 -14.37
C PRO A 290 7.80 11.73 -14.47
N ARG A 291 7.48 10.83 -13.53
CA ARG A 291 8.10 9.51 -13.42
C ARG A 291 7.15 8.35 -13.78
N GLY A 292 5.86 8.64 -14.00
CA GLY A 292 4.86 7.63 -14.36
C GLY A 292 4.64 6.57 -13.28
N HIS A 293 4.91 6.91 -12.02
CA HIS A 293 4.75 6.03 -10.86
C HIS A 293 3.31 6.01 -10.32
N PHE A 294 2.40 6.83 -10.84
CA PHE A 294 1.06 7.01 -10.29
C PHE A 294 -0.01 6.32 -11.12
N THR A 295 -1.03 5.88 -10.39
CA THR A 295 -2.25 5.37 -10.95
C THR A 295 -2.93 6.47 -11.76
N ARG A 296 -3.46 6.10 -12.93
CA ARG A 296 -4.43 6.95 -13.66
C ARG A 296 -5.65 7.22 -12.79
N ASP A 297 -6.43 8.22 -13.16
CA ASP A 297 -7.76 8.40 -12.58
C ASP A 297 -8.62 7.12 -12.70
N HIS A 298 -9.38 6.81 -11.65
CA HIS A 298 -10.31 5.68 -11.56
C HIS A 298 -11.76 6.14 -11.36
N SER A 299 -12.09 7.37 -11.72
CA SER A 299 -13.48 7.82 -11.79
C SER A 299 -14.24 7.19 -12.98
N PHE A 300 -13.50 6.74 -13.99
CA PHE A 300 -14.00 6.18 -15.26
C PHE A 300 -14.96 7.13 -15.98
N GLY A 301 -14.61 8.43 -16.00
CA GLY A 301 -15.38 9.48 -16.66
C GLY A 301 -16.43 10.15 -15.76
N LYS A 302 -16.51 9.80 -14.47
CA LYS A 302 -17.30 10.56 -13.49
C LYS A 302 -16.68 11.91 -13.15
N LEU A 303 -15.36 12.03 -13.28
CA LEU A 303 -14.63 13.27 -13.06
C LEU A 303 -13.57 13.41 -14.16
N LEU A 304 -13.82 14.31 -15.12
CA LEU A 304 -12.86 14.57 -16.19
C LEU A 304 -11.79 15.55 -15.71
N TYR A 305 -10.60 15.48 -16.30
CA TYR A 305 -9.50 16.37 -15.93
C TYR A 305 -9.86 17.85 -16.16
N GLU A 306 -10.57 18.15 -17.25
CA GLU A 306 -11.05 19.50 -17.58
C GLU A 306 -12.06 20.06 -16.57
N ASP A 307 -12.76 19.19 -15.84
CA ASP A 307 -13.74 19.59 -14.82
C ASP A 307 -13.07 20.02 -13.51
N LEU A 308 -11.77 19.74 -13.30
CA LEU A 308 -11.09 20.04 -12.04
C LEU A 308 -10.86 21.54 -11.82
N GLY A 309 -10.77 22.32 -12.90
CA GLY A 309 -10.34 23.72 -12.83
C GLY A 309 -8.86 23.89 -12.48
N ASP A 310 -8.02 22.95 -12.91
CA ASP A 310 -6.59 22.93 -12.61
C ASP A 310 -5.82 24.08 -13.27
N ASN A 311 -4.76 24.52 -12.59
CA ASN A 311 -3.80 25.49 -13.12
C ASN A 311 -2.57 24.72 -13.63
N PRO A 312 -2.43 24.54 -14.96
CA PRO A 312 -1.37 23.70 -15.53
C PRO A 312 0.05 24.25 -15.34
N GLU A 313 0.18 25.51 -14.91
CA GLU A 313 1.47 26.13 -14.57
C GLU A 313 2.01 25.69 -13.21
N THR A 314 1.19 25.02 -12.39
CA THR A 314 1.55 24.55 -11.06
C THR A 314 2.06 23.10 -11.10
N LYS A 315 2.86 22.73 -10.10
CA LYS A 315 3.45 21.39 -10.01
C LYS A 315 2.52 20.37 -9.40
N GLU A 316 1.49 20.77 -8.66
CA GLU A 316 0.46 19.90 -8.11
C GLU A 316 -0.85 20.16 -8.86
N ILE A 317 -1.76 19.18 -8.91
CA ILE A 317 -3.09 19.46 -9.48
C ILE A 317 -3.86 20.27 -8.44
N GLU A 318 -4.29 21.46 -8.80
CA GLU A 318 -5.21 22.26 -8.03
C GLU A 318 -6.65 21.94 -8.47
N ILE A 319 -7.47 21.43 -7.56
CA ILE A 319 -8.89 21.20 -7.82
C ILE A 319 -9.64 22.41 -7.29
N THR A 320 -9.99 23.33 -8.19
CA THR A 320 -10.61 24.62 -7.86
C THR A 320 -12.11 24.64 -8.16
N ASN A 321 -12.61 23.73 -9.00
CA ASN A 321 -14.03 23.64 -9.32
C ASN A 321 -14.84 23.17 -8.09
N PRO A 322 -15.81 23.97 -7.58
CA PRO A 322 -16.61 23.61 -6.42
C PRO A 322 -17.40 22.29 -6.55
N GLU A 323 -17.91 21.98 -7.75
CA GLU A 323 -18.67 20.74 -7.99
C GLU A 323 -17.75 19.51 -7.94
N ALA A 324 -16.53 19.63 -8.46
CA ALA A 324 -15.50 18.59 -8.37
C ALA A 324 -15.08 18.36 -6.91
N ILE A 325 -14.84 19.45 -6.17
CA ILE A 325 -14.52 19.42 -4.73
C ILE A 325 -15.63 18.71 -3.94
N GLU A 326 -16.89 19.07 -4.18
CA GLU A 326 -18.03 18.46 -3.50
C GLU A 326 -18.16 16.97 -3.83
N THR A 327 -17.99 16.60 -5.10
CA THR A 327 -18.03 15.21 -5.56
C THR A 327 -16.98 14.35 -4.85
N ILE A 328 -15.73 14.85 -4.77
CA ILE A 328 -14.64 14.17 -4.08
C ILE A 328 -14.95 14.03 -2.58
N LYS A 329 -15.31 15.13 -1.91
CA LYS A 329 -15.57 15.14 -0.45
C LYS A 329 -16.75 14.26 -0.04
N ASN A 330 -17.79 14.15 -0.88
CA ASN A 330 -18.95 13.32 -0.59
C ASN A 330 -18.63 11.82 -0.70
N SER A 331 -17.66 11.45 -1.53
CA SER A 331 -17.24 10.05 -1.73
C SER A 331 -16.36 9.51 -0.61
N SER A 332 -15.50 10.36 -0.04
CA SER A 332 -14.63 9.99 1.10
C SER A 332 -15.42 9.55 2.32
N LYS A 333 -16.67 10.03 2.48
CA LYS A 333 -17.56 9.70 3.59
C LYS A 333 -18.35 8.40 3.40
N GLY A 334 -18.38 7.84 2.19
CA GLY A 334 -19.12 6.62 1.85
C GLY A 334 -18.28 5.34 1.88
N GLY A 335 -17.00 5.44 2.23
CA GLY A 335 -16.05 4.33 2.32
C GLY A 335 -15.65 3.94 3.76
N GLU A 336 -16.22 4.58 4.78
CA GLU A 336 -16.08 4.21 6.21
C GLU A 336 -17.23 3.29 6.68
#